data_AF-C4GG72-F1
#
_entry.id   AF-C4GG72-F1
#
_cell.length_a   1.000
_cell.length_b   1.000
_cell.length_c   1.000
_cell.angle_alpha   90.00
_cell.angle_beta   90.00
_cell.angle_gamma   90.00
#
_symmetry.space_group_name_H-M   'P 1'
#
loop_
_entity.id
_entity.type
_entity.pdbx_description
1 polymer ?
#
loop_
_entity_poly.entity_id
_entity_poly.type
_entity_poly.pdbx_seq_one_letter_code
_entity_poly.pdbx_strand_id
1 'polypeptide(L)'
;MSKKLLFTVSDSTPLPELYRRLVQAIDLLEQHIGYAHKRALPTVKQAIDHMRRFVSGELGTDEGAKLWFKKLTKLAEEVGDMTPEQSAYVLAAAEVGHAASHMGHVNMALSRGGRTEADAEYVKLQTAYVNFAFKGVDEFLALVDGKIQPYFAFNDEAVAA
;
A
#
# COMPACT_ATOMS: atom_id res chain seq x y z
N MET A 1 -8.40 22.17 -22.30
CA MET A 1 -7.45 21.06 -22.05
C MET A 1 -8.24 19.85 -21.60
N SER A 2 -8.15 18.72 -22.31
CA SER A 2 -8.72 17.46 -21.84
C SER A 2 -7.94 17.00 -20.61
N LYS A 3 -8.62 16.63 -19.52
CA LYS A 3 -7.97 16.06 -18.33
C LYS A 3 -7.46 14.67 -18.71
N LYS A 4 -6.14 14.47 -18.75
CA LYS A 4 -5.55 13.14 -18.90
C LYS A 4 -5.75 12.39 -17.58
N LEU A 5 -6.58 11.35 -17.60
CA LEU A 5 -6.71 10.40 -16.48
C LEU A 5 -5.42 9.57 -16.40
N LEU A 6 -4.81 9.52 -15.22
CA LEU A 6 -3.57 8.76 -14.99
C LEU A 6 -3.85 7.35 -14.50
N PHE A 7 -4.84 7.19 -13.61
CA PHE A 7 -5.19 5.89 -13.03
C PHE A 7 -6.70 5.77 -12.82
N THR A 8 -7.20 4.54 -12.81
CA THR A 8 -8.55 4.18 -12.35
C THR A 8 -8.41 3.10 -11.29
N VAL A 9 -9.13 3.27 -10.18
CA VAL A 9 -9.09 2.37 -9.02
C VAL A 9 -10.51 2.05 -8.59
N SER A 10 -10.73 0.86 -8.06
CA SER A 10 -12.04 0.50 -7.53
C SER A 10 -12.31 1.18 -6.19
N ASP A 11 -13.52 1.68 -6.00
CA ASP A 11 -14.07 2.14 -4.70
C ASP A 11 -15.00 1.09 -4.07
N SER A 12 -15.18 -0.05 -4.73
CA SER A 12 -16.17 -1.09 -4.39
C SER A 12 -15.54 -2.46 -4.14
N THR A 13 -14.21 -2.55 -4.11
CA THR A 13 -13.50 -3.80 -3.76
C THR A 13 -13.94 -4.28 -2.36
N PRO A 14 -14.47 -5.51 -2.22
CA PRO A 14 -14.94 -6.01 -0.93
C PRO A 14 -13.82 -6.10 0.11
N LEU A 15 -14.15 -5.89 1.39
CA LEU A 15 -13.18 -5.93 2.49
C LEU A 15 -12.30 -7.21 2.51
N PRO A 16 -12.85 -8.43 2.32
CA PRO A 16 -12.01 -9.64 2.28
C PRO A 16 -11.01 -9.66 1.11
N GLU A 17 -11.37 -9.05 -0.02
CA GLU A 17 -10.47 -8.90 -1.17
C GLU A 17 -9.35 -7.91 -0.87
N LEU A 18 -9.67 -6.78 -0.23
CA LEU A 18 -8.66 -5.81 0.19
C LEU A 18 -7.63 -6.43 1.15
N TYR A 19 -8.07 -7.23 2.11
CA TYR A 19 -7.16 -7.95 3.01
C TYR A 19 -6.29 -8.97 2.28
N ARG A 20 -6.85 -9.71 1.31
CA ARG A 20 -6.07 -10.65 0.50
C ARG A 20 -4.98 -9.93 -0.30
N ARG A 21 -5.33 -8.80 -0.91
CA ARG A 21 -4.37 -7.96 -1.65
C ARG A 21 -3.31 -7.37 -0.74
N LEU A 22 -3.68 -6.96 0.49
CA LEU A 22 -2.72 -6.47 1.47
C LEU A 22 -1.72 -7.57 1.87
N VAL A 23 -2.19 -8.79 2.13
CA VAL A 23 -1.31 -9.95 2.38
C VAL A 23 -0.36 -10.17 1.22
N GLN A 24 -0.89 -10.21 -0.01
CA GLN A 24 -0.09 -10.38 -1.22
C GLN A 24 0.95 -9.28 -1.38
N ALA A 25 0.61 -8.02 -1.10
CA ALA A 25 1.54 -6.91 -1.18
C ALA A 25 2.68 -7.06 -0.17
N ILE A 26 2.41 -7.53 1.05
CA ILE A 26 3.43 -7.82 2.04
C ILE A 26 4.31 -9.00 1.60
N ASP A 27 3.72 -10.07 1.04
CA ASP A 27 4.46 -11.21 0.48
C ASP A 27 5.46 -10.76 -0.60
N LEU A 28 5.04 -9.84 -1.48
CA LEU A 28 5.91 -9.28 -2.53
C LEU A 28 7.08 -8.49 -1.95
N LEU A 29 6.87 -7.69 -0.91
CA LEU A 29 7.97 -7.01 -0.22
C LEU A 29 8.97 -8.02 0.35
N GLU A 30 8.49 -9.06 1.02
CA GLU A 30 9.36 -10.09 1.59
C GLU A 30 10.16 -10.84 0.50
N GLN A 31 9.51 -11.19 -0.62
CA GLN A 31 10.15 -11.83 -1.77
C GLN A 31 11.25 -10.97 -2.37
N HIS A 32 11.05 -9.65 -2.42
CA HIS A 32 11.95 -8.69 -3.05
C HIS A 32 12.84 -7.93 -2.06
N ILE A 33 12.92 -8.38 -0.79
CA ILE A 33 13.62 -7.67 0.28
C ILE A 33 15.12 -7.44 0.01
N GLY A 34 15.72 -8.20 -0.92
CA GLY A 34 17.10 -8.02 -1.38
C GLY A 34 17.37 -6.64 -2.00
N TYR A 35 16.34 -5.94 -2.48
CA TYR A 35 16.46 -4.56 -2.99
C TYR A 35 16.48 -3.50 -1.89
N ALA A 36 16.20 -3.84 -0.63
CA ALA A 36 16.34 -2.89 0.46
C ALA A 36 17.83 -2.53 0.65
N HIS A 37 18.14 -1.23 0.67
CA HIS A 37 19.47 -0.77 1.02
C HIS A 37 19.89 -1.30 2.41
N LYS A 38 21.15 -1.74 2.58
CA LYS A 38 21.64 -2.41 3.81
C LYS A 38 21.31 -1.66 5.11
N ARG A 39 21.42 -0.33 5.11
CA ARG A 39 21.07 0.52 6.28
C ARG A 39 19.56 0.60 6.54
N ALA A 40 18.73 0.51 5.51
CA ALA A 40 17.26 0.56 5.63
C ALA A 40 16.67 -0.82 5.94
N LEU A 41 17.37 -1.91 5.59
CA LEU A 41 16.90 -3.29 5.73
C LEU A 41 16.33 -3.63 7.13
N PRO A 42 16.96 -3.26 8.27
CA PRO A 42 16.39 -3.55 9.59
C PRO A 42 15.02 -2.88 9.80
N THR A 43 14.89 -1.64 9.34
CA THR A 43 13.65 -0.87 9.46
C THR A 43 12.57 -1.39 8.51
N VAL A 44 12.93 -1.78 7.28
CA VAL A 44 12.02 -2.45 6.35
C VAL A 44 11.48 -3.75 6.95
N LYS A 45 12.36 -4.58 7.54
CA LYS A 45 11.95 -5.83 8.22
C LYS A 45 10.98 -5.55 9.37
N GLN A 46 11.25 -4.55 10.19
CA GLN A 46 10.33 -4.14 11.26
C GLN A 46 8.99 -3.67 10.71
N ALA A 47 8.98 -2.90 9.62
CA ALA A 47 7.75 -2.43 9.01
C ALA A 47 6.91 -3.60 8.46
N ILE A 48 7.55 -4.55 7.77
CA ILE A 48 6.91 -5.78 7.30
C ILE A 48 6.30 -6.57 8.47
N ASP A 49 7.06 -6.80 9.54
CA ASP A 49 6.57 -7.48 10.75
C ASP A 49 5.33 -6.77 11.34
N HIS A 50 5.37 -5.46 11.50
CA HIS A 50 4.22 -4.72 12.01
C HIS A 50 3.00 -4.81 11.07
N MET A 51 3.19 -4.79 9.75
CA MET A 51 2.10 -4.99 8.79
C MET A 51 1.51 -6.40 8.90
N ARG A 52 2.33 -7.44 9.09
CA ARG A 52 1.87 -8.81 9.36
C ARG A 52 1.03 -8.88 10.64
N ARG A 53 1.50 -8.24 11.72
CA ARG A 53 0.79 -8.16 13.00
C ARG A 53 -0.52 -7.38 12.91
N PHE A 54 -0.59 -6.37 12.05
CA PHE A 54 -1.87 -5.70 11.74
C PHE A 54 -2.84 -6.63 11.02
N VAL A 55 -2.37 -7.35 9.99
CA VAL A 55 -3.19 -8.30 9.23
C VAL A 55 -3.70 -9.45 10.13
N SER A 56 -2.88 -9.93 11.07
CA SER A 56 -3.29 -10.96 12.03
C SER A 56 -4.25 -10.46 13.12
N GLY A 57 -4.47 -9.14 13.21
CA GLY A 57 -5.30 -8.51 14.23
C GLY A 57 -4.59 -8.28 15.57
N GLU A 58 -3.28 -8.54 15.66
CA GLU A 58 -2.48 -8.27 16.87
C GLU A 58 -2.24 -6.76 17.09
N LEU A 59 -2.12 -6.00 16.01
CA LEU A 59 -2.00 -4.53 16.06
C LEU A 59 -3.26 -3.85 15.52
N GLY A 60 -3.73 -2.86 16.26
CA GLY A 60 -4.74 -1.92 15.76
C GLY A 60 -4.16 -0.95 14.73
N THR A 61 -5.04 -0.30 13.95
CA THR A 61 -4.66 0.66 12.91
C THR A 61 -3.78 1.80 13.42
N ASP A 62 -4.17 2.43 14.53
CA ASP A 62 -3.48 3.63 15.03
C ASP A 62 -2.08 3.32 15.57
N GLU A 63 -1.90 2.15 16.17
CA GLU A 63 -0.60 1.69 16.66
C GLU A 63 0.28 1.27 15.49
N GLY A 64 -0.28 0.49 14.57
CA GLY A 64 0.41 0.03 13.38
C GLY A 64 0.89 1.16 12.47
N ALA A 65 0.01 2.09 12.11
CA ALA A 65 0.34 3.22 11.24
C ALA A 65 1.48 4.09 11.81
N LYS A 66 1.50 4.31 13.13
CA LYS A 66 2.60 5.03 13.80
C LYS A 66 3.93 4.28 13.71
N LEU A 67 3.91 2.94 13.66
CA LEU A 67 5.09 2.09 13.70
C LEU A 67 5.71 1.83 12.31
N TRP A 68 4.92 1.68 11.23
CA TRP A 68 5.46 1.46 9.88
C TRP A 68 5.49 2.73 9.02
N PHE A 69 4.45 3.57 9.03
CA PHE A 69 4.33 4.69 8.07
C PHE A 69 5.40 5.76 8.32
N LYS A 70 5.54 6.19 9.58
CA LYS A 70 6.53 7.19 9.99
C LYS A 70 7.97 6.73 9.75
N LYS A 71 8.24 5.42 9.85
CA LYS A 71 9.58 4.86 9.64
C LYS A 71 9.93 4.78 8.16
N LEU A 72 8.99 4.37 7.31
CA LEU A 72 9.23 4.19 5.87
C LEU A 72 9.31 5.51 5.10
N THR A 73 8.44 6.48 5.41
CA THR A 73 8.50 7.84 4.81
C THR A 73 9.82 8.54 5.14
N LYS A 74 10.26 8.46 6.39
CA LYS A 74 11.54 9.03 6.82
C LYS A 74 12.75 8.37 6.14
N LEU A 75 12.68 7.07 5.85
CA LEU A 75 13.76 6.37 5.14
C LEU A 75 13.95 6.82 3.69
N ALA A 76 12.87 7.17 3.00
CA ALA A 76 12.96 7.69 1.63
C ALA A 76 13.65 9.05 1.57
N GLU A 77 13.54 9.85 2.63
CA GLU A 77 14.18 11.16 2.76
C GLU A 77 15.65 11.08 3.20
N GLU A 78 16.02 10.09 4.03
CA GLU A 78 17.30 10.09 4.75
C GLU A 78 18.44 9.32 4.06
N VAL A 79 18.17 8.52 3.03
CA VAL A 79 19.22 7.69 2.42
C VAL A 79 19.63 8.26 1.07
N GLY A 80 20.47 9.29 1.11
CA GLY A 80 21.07 9.94 -0.07
C GLY A 80 21.95 9.04 -0.94
N ASP A 81 22.21 7.79 -0.51
CA ASP A 81 23.11 6.84 -1.17
C ASP A 81 22.33 5.66 -1.82
N MET A 82 20.99 5.69 -1.85
CA MET A 82 20.20 4.66 -2.50
C MET A 82 20.29 4.74 -4.03
N THR A 83 20.40 3.59 -4.69
CA THR A 83 20.13 3.53 -6.13
C THR A 83 18.65 3.79 -6.40
N PRO A 84 18.26 4.18 -7.63
CA PRO A 84 16.86 4.36 -7.98
C PRO A 84 15.98 3.15 -7.63
N GLU A 85 16.48 1.93 -7.85
CA GLU A 85 15.79 0.68 -7.55
C GLU A 85 15.60 0.48 -6.05
N GLN A 86 16.61 0.83 -5.24
CA GLN A 86 16.50 0.74 -3.77
C GLN A 86 15.49 1.76 -3.23
N SER A 87 15.48 2.98 -3.78
CA SER A 87 14.49 4.01 -3.45
C SER A 87 13.08 3.57 -3.85
N ALA A 88 12.92 3.03 -5.06
CA ALA A 88 11.65 2.51 -5.54
C ALA A 88 11.14 1.38 -4.64
N TYR A 89 12.00 0.47 -4.19
CA TYR A 89 11.60 -0.59 -3.26
C TYR A 89 11.10 -0.03 -1.92
N VAL A 90 11.76 1.00 -1.37
CA VAL A 90 11.30 1.64 -0.13
C VAL A 90 9.96 2.35 -0.32
N LEU A 91 9.76 2.99 -1.48
CA LEU A 91 8.48 3.61 -1.82
C LEU A 91 7.37 2.57 -1.99
N ALA A 92 7.65 1.42 -2.63
CA ALA A 92 6.72 0.30 -2.67
C ALA A 92 6.33 -0.16 -1.26
N ALA A 93 7.31 -0.30 -0.35
CA ALA A 93 7.04 -0.65 1.04
C ALA A 93 6.19 0.40 1.76
N ALA A 94 6.44 1.69 1.49
CA ALA A 94 5.64 2.80 2.03
C ALA A 94 4.19 2.73 1.54
N GLU A 95 3.95 2.38 0.27
CA GLU A 95 2.60 2.21 -0.27
C GLU A 95 1.86 1.01 0.35
N VAL A 96 2.53 -0.10 0.67
CA VAL A 96 1.89 -1.17 1.46
C VAL A 96 1.47 -0.68 2.85
N GLY A 97 2.33 0.11 3.50
CA GLY A 97 2.00 0.76 4.78
C GLY A 97 0.86 1.78 4.68
N HIS A 98 0.77 2.48 3.55
CA HIS A 98 -0.31 3.41 3.22
C HIS A 98 -1.64 2.67 3.04
N ALA A 99 -1.64 1.58 2.28
CA ALA A 99 -2.78 0.67 2.14
C ALA A 99 -3.26 0.14 3.50
N ALA A 100 -2.34 -0.34 4.35
CA ALA A 100 -2.67 -0.84 5.69
C ALA A 100 -3.32 0.25 6.58
N SER A 101 -2.88 1.49 6.45
CA SER A 101 -3.46 2.62 7.20
C SER A 101 -4.89 2.90 6.74
N HIS A 102 -5.13 2.96 5.43
CA HIS A 102 -6.48 3.15 4.88
C HIS A 102 -7.42 1.97 5.15
N MET A 103 -6.90 0.74 5.18
CA MET A 103 -7.67 -0.44 5.61
C MET A 103 -8.25 -0.29 7.02
N GLY A 104 -7.49 0.32 7.91
CA GLY A 104 -7.97 0.66 9.23
C GLY A 104 -9.11 1.68 9.26
N HIS A 105 -9.03 2.70 8.40
CA HIS A 105 -10.13 3.65 8.22
C HIS A 105 -11.38 2.98 7.64
N VAL A 106 -11.22 2.05 6.68
CA VAL A 106 -12.33 1.22 6.17
C VAL A 106 -12.98 0.43 7.31
N ASN A 107 -12.20 -0.26 8.13
CA ASN A 107 -12.72 -1.03 9.28
C ASN A 107 -13.47 -0.14 10.29
N MET A 108 -12.92 1.04 10.60
CA MET A 108 -13.54 2.00 11.51
C MET A 108 -14.84 2.59 10.94
N ALA A 109 -14.93 2.76 9.62
CA ALA A 109 -16.13 3.22 8.96
C ALA A 109 -17.21 2.11 8.94
N LEU A 110 -16.82 0.87 8.62
CA LEU A 110 -17.70 -0.29 8.61
C LEU A 110 -18.23 -0.65 10.00
N SER A 111 -17.43 -0.47 11.07
CA SER A 111 -17.88 -0.72 12.45
C SER A 111 -18.99 0.24 12.91
N ARG A 112 -19.10 1.42 12.28
CA ARG A 112 -20.24 2.33 12.48
C ARG A 112 -21.49 1.85 11.74
N GLY A 113 -21.38 0.88 10.83
CA GLY A 113 -22.52 0.20 10.23
C GLY A 113 -23.29 1.03 9.20
N GLY A 114 -22.63 1.97 8.50
CA GLY A 114 -23.29 2.77 7.46
C GLY A 114 -24.49 3.57 7.97
N ARG A 115 -24.42 4.05 9.22
CA ARG A 115 -25.52 4.77 9.88
C ARG A 115 -25.89 6.08 9.16
N THR A 116 -24.97 6.65 8.40
CA THR A 116 -25.17 7.87 7.63
C THR A 116 -24.69 7.71 6.19
N GLU A 117 -25.19 8.54 5.28
CA GLU A 117 -24.67 8.63 3.90
C GLU A 117 -23.17 9.00 3.90
N ALA A 118 -22.74 9.84 4.84
CA ALA A 118 -21.34 10.20 5.00
C ALA A 118 -20.46 8.99 5.36
N ASP A 119 -20.94 8.05 6.17
CA ASP A 119 -20.22 6.81 6.47
C ASP A 119 -20.05 5.96 5.20
N ALA A 120 -21.08 5.86 4.37
CA ALA A 120 -21.04 5.10 3.12
C ALA A 120 -20.06 5.73 2.10
N GLU A 121 -20.09 7.05 1.93
CA GLU A 121 -19.14 7.77 1.06
C GLU A 121 -17.71 7.69 1.61
N TYR A 122 -17.54 7.73 2.93
CA TYR A 122 -16.23 7.54 3.54
C TYR A 122 -15.67 6.14 3.30
N VAL A 123 -16.49 5.07 3.38
CA VAL A 123 -16.06 3.72 3.00
C VAL A 123 -15.58 3.65 1.56
N LYS A 124 -16.33 4.24 0.61
CA LYS A 124 -15.93 4.28 -0.81
C LYS A 124 -14.60 4.99 -1.00
N LEU A 125 -14.45 6.17 -0.41
CA LEU A 125 -13.23 6.97 -0.49
C LEU A 125 -12.01 6.21 0.07
N GLN A 126 -12.16 5.61 1.25
CA GLN A 126 -11.06 4.85 1.87
C GLN A 126 -10.74 3.57 1.07
N THR A 127 -11.76 2.90 0.53
CA THR A 127 -11.57 1.74 -0.36
C THR A 127 -10.80 2.14 -1.62
N ALA A 128 -11.14 3.28 -2.24
CA ALA A 128 -10.40 3.82 -3.38
C ALA A 128 -8.94 4.12 -3.02
N TYR A 129 -8.66 4.68 -1.85
CA TYR A 129 -7.28 4.92 -1.39
C TYR A 129 -6.48 3.64 -1.16
N VAL A 130 -7.09 2.60 -0.58
CA VAL A 130 -6.41 1.29 -0.45
C VAL A 130 -6.04 0.74 -1.83
N ASN A 131 -6.98 0.77 -2.78
CA ASN A 131 -6.73 0.29 -4.15
C ASN A 131 -5.71 1.15 -4.90
N PHE A 132 -5.69 2.46 -4.67
CA PHE A 132 -4.66 3.35 -5.21
C PHE A 132 -3.27 3.05 -4.68
N ALA A 133 -3.15 2.79 -3.37
CA ALA A 133 -1.88 2.38 -2.77
C ALA A 133 -1.38 1.05 -3.38
N PHE A 134 -2.27 0.06 -3.61
CA PHE A 134 -1.89 -1.17 -4.31
C PHE A 134 -1.38 -0.93 -5.73
N LYS A 135 -1.99 0.01 -6.47
CA LYS A 135 -1.47 0.42 -7.78
C LYS A 135 -0.08 1.05 -7.65
N GLY A 136 0.15 1.88 -6.63
CA GLY A 136 1.47 2.43 -6.32
C GLY A 136 2.53 1.34 -6.06
N VAL A 137 2.17 0.26 -5.38
CA VAL A 137 3.06 -0.90 -5.18
C VAL A 137 3.52 -1.48 -6.51
N ASP A 138 2.61 -1.71 -7.47
CA ASP A 138 2.96 -2.22 -8.80
C ASP A 138 3.90 -1.26 -9.54
N GLU A 139 3.56 0.03 -9.57
CA GLU A 139 4.35 1.05 -10.27
C GLU A 139 5.78 1.13 -9.70
N PHE A 140 5.93 1.12 -8.38
CA PHE A 140 7.25 1.16 -7.77
C PHE A 140 8.02 -0.15 -7.92
N LEU A 141 7.40 -1.32 -7.79
CA LEU A 141 8.09 -2.59 -8.00
C LEU A 141 8.54 -2.77 -9.45
N ALA A 142 7.78 -2.27 -10.43
CA ALA A 142 8.21 -2.26 -11.83
C ALA A 142 9.48 -1.41 -12.05
N LEU A 143 9.67 -0.34 -11.26
CA LEU A 143 10.90 0.47 -11.27
C LEU A 143 12.08 -0.20 -10.55
N VAL A 144 11.81 -1.15 -9.65
CA VAL A 144 12.85 -1.96 -8.99
C VAL A 144 13.46 -2.97 -9.97
N ASP A 145 12.60 -3.70 -10.68
CA ASP A 145 12.97 -4.61 -11.76
C ASP A 145 11.80 -4.74 -12.74
N GLY A 146 12.00 -4.29 -13.98
CA GLY A 146 10.97 -4.29 -15.02
C GLY A 146 10.49 -5.68 -15.45
N LYS A 147 11.02 -6.77 -14.87
CA LYS A 147 10.50 -8.14 -15.02
C LYS A 147 9.43 -8.49 -13.99
N ILE A 148 9.33 -7.76 -12.88
CA ILE A 148 8.30 -7.95 -11.88
C ILE A 148 6.96 -7.61 -12.52
N GLN A 149 6.05 -8.58 -12.56
CA GLN A 149 4.74 -8.39 -13.15
C GLN A 149 3.87 -7.52 -12.23
N PRO A 150 2.93 -6.72 -12.78
CA PRO A 150 1.93 -6.06 -11.96
C PRO A 150 0.97 -7.09 -11.35
N TYR A 151 0.64 -6.94 -10.07
CA TYR A 151 -0.20 -7.86 -9.31
C TYR A 151 -1.57 -7.28 -8.95
N PHE A 152 -1.71 -5.95 -9.03
CA PHE A 152 -2.89 -5.20 -8.61
C PHE A 152 -3.52 -4.39 -9.74
N ALA A 153 -3.15 -4.67 -10.99
CA ALA A 153 -3.80 -4.09 -12.16
C ALA A 153 -5.33 -4.27 -12.08
N PHE A 154 -6.06 -3.17 -12.18
CA PHE A 154 -7.51 -3.19 -12.25
C PHE A 154 -7.89 -3.41 -13.72
N ASN A 155 -8.76 -4.40 -13.99
CA ASN A 155 -9.08 -4.89 -15.34
C ASN A 155 -9.70 -3.87 -16.32
N ASP A 156 -9.80 -2.59 -15.93
CA ASP A 156 -10.22 -1.48 -16.80
C ASP A 156 -9.04 -0.59 -17.23
N GLU A 157 -7.79 -1.05 -17.10
CA GLU A 157 -6.64 -0.49 -17.82
C GLU A 157 -6.65 -0.82 -19.33
N ALA A 158 -7.82 -0.69 -19.97
CA ALA A 158 -7.84 -0.24 -21.36
C ALA A 158 -7.46 1.24 -21.37
N VAL A 159 -6.19 1.53 -21.04
CA VAL A 159 -5.58 2.81 -21.39
C VAL A 159 -5.76 2.94 -22.89
N ALA A 160 -6.59 3.89 -23.31
CA ALA A 160 -6.83 4.17 -24.72
C ALA A 160 -5.50 4.15 -25.48
N ALA A 161 -5.40 3.24 -26.45
CA ALA A 161 -4.29 3.16 -27.39
C ALA A 161 -4.10 4.49 -28.14
#